data_AF-A0A6F8TSQ3-F1
#
_entry.id   AF-A0A6F8TSQ3-F1
#
_cell.length_a   1.000
_cell.length_b   1.000
_cell.length_c   1.000
_cell.angle_alpha   90.00
_cell.angle_beta   90.00
_cell.angle_gamma   90.00
#
_symmetry.space_group_name_H-M   'P 1'
#
loop_
_entity.id
_entity.type
_entity.pdbx_description
1 polymer ?
#
loop_
_entity_poly.entity_id
_entity_poly.type
_entity_poly.pdbx_seq_one_letter_code
_entity_poly.pdbx_strand_id
1 'polypeptide(L)'
;MNLRIYKIVHIALTGILTIPVTLFFASGGLGENYTGNLFVYPQFLLVNVVWLAGAVLCFYKNTMIAGLILTALFPMLFIVNVLIVVLK
;
A
#
# COMPACT_ATOMS: atom_id res chain seq x y z
N MET A 1 -11.23 11.87 -18.42
CA MET A 1 -11.59 10.64 -17.69
C MET A 1 -12.59 10.99 -16.59
N ASN A 2 -13.66 10.20 -16.39
CA ASN A 2 -14.66 10.46 -15.34
C ASN A 2 -14.00 10.30 -13.95
N LEU A 3 -14.27 11.22 -13.00
CA LEU A 3 -13.72 11.20 -11.64
C LEU A 3 -13.96 9.86 -10.94
N ARG A 4 -15.12 9.22 -11.18
CA ARG A 4 -15.40 7.89 -10.63
C ARG A 4 -14.44 6.83 -11.16
N ILE A 5 -14.18 6.84 -12.47
CA ILE A 5 -13.23 5.93 -13.13
C ILE A 5 -11.82 6.18 -12.62
N TYR A 6 -11.41 7.46 -12.51
CA TYR A 6 -10.11 7.85 -11.97
C TYR A 6 -9.87 7.25 -10.58
N LYS A 7 -10.84 7.39 -9.66
CA LYS A 7 -10.71 6.86 -8.30
C LYS A 7 -10.56 5.35 -8.27
N ILE A 8 -11.34 4.62 -9.09
CA ILE A 8 -11.26 3.17 -9.18
C ILE A 8 -9.88 2.74 -9.69
N VAL A 9 -9.41 3.37 -10.77
CA VAL A 9 -8.09 3.08 -11.34
C VAL A 9 -6.97 3.40 -10.35
N HIS A 10 -7.04 4.54 -9.67
CA HIS A 10 -6.07 4.94 -8.64
C HIS A 10 -6.00 3.94 -7.49
N ILE A 11 -7.15 3.54 -6.94
CA ILE A 11 -7.21 2.53 -5.88
C ILE A 11 -6.64 1.20 -6.41
N ALA A 12 -7.05 0.73 -7.59
CA ALA A 12 -6.56 -0.52 -8.14
C ALA A 12 -5.03 -0.52 -8.31
N LEU A 13 -4.45 0.53 -8.90
CA LEU A 13 -3.00 0.66 -9.10
C LEU A 13 -2.23 0.71 -7.77
N THR A 14 -2.72 1.51 -6.81
CA THR A 14 -2.08 1.59 -5.48
C THR A 14 -2.21 0.29 -4.70
N GLY A 15 -3.31 -0.44 -4.85
CA GLY A 15 -3.54 -1.74 -4.21
C GLY A 15 -2.66 -2.86 -4.77
N ILE A 16 -2.45 -2.89 -6.10
CA ILE A 16 -1.56 -3.85 -6.77
C ILE A 16 -0.12 -3.77 -6.23
N LEU A 17 0.32 -2.59 -5.79
CA LEU A 17 1.61 -2.43 -5.13
C LEU A 17 1.54 -2.69 -3.63
N THR A 18 0.56 -2.09 -2.95
CA THR A 18 0.49 -2.12 -1.48
C THR A 18 0.28 -3.54 -0.94
N ILE A 19 -0.65 -4.31 -1.52
CA ILE A 19 -1.03 -5.62 -0.97
C ILE A 19 0.13 -6.63 -1.08
N PRO A 20 0.78 -6.84 -2.23
CA PRO A 20 1.88 -7.80 -2.33
C PRO A 20 3.11 -7.38 -1.52
N VAL A 21 3.44 -6.09 -1.53
CA VAL A 21 4.62 -5.57 -0.81
C VAL A 21 4.45 -5.73 0.70
N THR A 22 3.27 -5.44 1.24
CA THR A 22 3.00 -5.60 2.68
C THR A 22 2.94 -7.07 3.08
N LEU A 23 2.40 -7.96 2.23
CA LEU A 23 2.44 -9.40 2.47
C LEU A 23 3.88 -9.92 2.49
N PHE A 24 4.73 -9.47 1.55
CA PHE A 24 6.15 -9.81 1.51
C PHE A 24 6.88 -9.38 2.78
N PHE A 25 6.68 -8.13 3.24
CA PHE A 25 7.29 -7.69 4.51
C PHE A 25 6.73 -8.43 5.72
N ALA A 26 5.42 -8.69 5.75
CA ALA A 26 4.77 -9.42 6.84
C ALA A 26 5.25 -10.87 6.95
N SER A 27 5.54 -11.53 5.83
CA SER A 27 6.07 -12.90 5.79
C SER A 27 7.56 -13.02 6.15
N GLY A 28 8.22 -11.90 6.53
CA GLY A 28 9.64 -11.90 6.87
C GLY A 28 10.57 -11.61 5.69
N GLY A 29 10.04 -11.10 4.57
CA GLY A 29 10.82 -10.61 3.44
C GLY A 29 11.71 -11.69 2.82
N LEU A 30 13.03 -11.46 2.82
CA LEU A 30 14.05 -12.35 2.24
C LEU A 30 14.34 -13.62 3.06
N GLY A 31 13.47 -13.98 4.00
CA GLY A 31 13.52 -15.29 4.67
C GLY A 31 14.56 -15.43 5.76
N GLU A 32 15.19 -14.34 6.20
CA GLU A 32 16.21 -14.33 7.27
C GLU A 32 15.64 -14.70 8.65
N ASN A 33 14.32 -14.70 8.80
CA ASN A 33 13.62 -14.96 10.06
C ASN A 33 12.65 -16.14 9.96
N TYR A 34 13.16 -17.33 9.62
CA TYR A 34 12.34 -18.54 9.59
C TYR A 34 11.91 -18.94 11.02
N THR A 35 10.63 -18.74 11.35
CA THR A 35 10.07 -19.02 12.69
C THR A 35 8.96 -20.08 12.69
N GLY A 36 8.64 -20.65 11.52
CA GLY A 36 7.51 -21.58 11.35
C GLY A 36 6.13 -20.91 11.29
N ASN A 37 6.07 -19.58 11.49
CA ASN A 37 4.86 -18.78 11.35
C ASN A 37 4.74 -18.18 9.94
N LEU A 38 3.52 -18.12 9.39
CA LEU A 38 3.26 -17.52 8.07
C LEU A 38 3.59 -16.01 8.03
N PHE A 39 3.29 -15.30 9.12
CA PHE A 39 3.60 -13.88 9.26
C PHE A 39 4.50 -13.66 10.46
N VAL A 40 5.79 -13.44 10.18
CA VAL A 40 6.80 -13.13 11.20
C VAL A 40 6.61 -11.72 11.75
N TYR A 41 6.14 -10.80 10.90
CA TYR A 41 5.95 -9.39 11.22
C TYR A 41 4.54 -8.92 10.84
N PRO A 42 3.50 -9.43 11.53
CA PRO A 42 2.10 -9.18 11.16
C PRO A 42 1.71 -7.69 11.22
N GLN A 43 2.44 -6.85 11.96
CA GLN A 43 2.21 -5.40 11.99
C GLN A 43 2.25 -4.74 10.61
N PHE A 44 2.97 -5.30 9.63
CA PHE A 44 2.98 -4.76 8.26
C PHE A 44 1.62 -4.91 7.55
N LEU A 45 0.75 -5.83 7.99
CA LEU A 45 -0.61 -5.96 7.48
C LEU A 45 -1.49 -4.77 7.87
N LEU A 46 -1.14 -3.99 8.90
CA LEU A 46 -1.85 -2.75 9.26
C LEU A 46 -1.80 -1.72 8.12
N VAL A 47 -0.77 -1.76 7.28
CA VAL A 47 -0.68 -0.91 6.09
C VAL A 47 -1.85 -1.18 5.14
N ASN A 48 -2.28 -2.44 4.98
CA ASN A 48 -3.45 -2.78 4.17
C ASN A 48 -4.75 -2.22 4.77
N VAL A 49 -4.86 -2.18 6.10
CA VAL A 49 -6.00 -1.57 6.79
C VAL A 49 -6.04 -0.07 6.55
N VAL A 50 -4.90 0.61 6.66
CA VAL A 50 -4.79 2.06 6.39
C VAL A 50 -5.07 2.38 4.92
N TRP A 51 -4.56 1.57 3.99
CA TRP A 51 -4.86 1.70 2.57
C TRP A 51 -6.35 1.50 2.27
N LEU A 52 -6.97 0.48 2.87
CA LEU A 52 -8.40 0.22 2.71
C LEU A 52 -9.25 1.38 3.27
N ALA A 53 -8.86 1.95 4.42
CA ALA A 53 -9.50 3.15 4.95
C ALA A 53 -9.40 4.32 3.96
N GLY A 54 -8.24 4.53 3.35
CA GLY A 54 -8.05 5.53 2.29
C GLY A 54 -8.95 5.28 1.07
N ALA A 55 -9.07 4.02 0.64
CA ALA A 55 -9.92 3.63 -0.47
C ALA A 55 -11.41 3.92 -0.19
N VAL A 56 -11.86 3.70 1.05
CA VAL A 56 -13.21 4.06 1.49
C VAL A 56 -13.41 5.58 1.50
N LEU A 57 -12.44 6.34 2.02
CA LEU A 57 -12.49 7.80 2.08
C LEU A 57 -12.58 8.48 0.70
N CYS A 58 -12.05 7.84 -0.35
CA CYS A 58 -12.17 8.32 -1.74
C CYS A 58 -13.63 8.44 -2.22
N PHE A 59 -14.58 7.75 -1.60
CA PHE A 59 -15.99 7.80 -1.99
C PHE A 59 -16.79 8.91 -1.32
N TYR A 60 -16.23 9.59 -0.32
CA TYR A 60 -16.86 10.72 0.36
C TYR A 60 -16.31 12.04 -0.17
N LYS A 61 -17.21 12.99 -0.48
CA LYS A 61 -16.85 14.25 -1.15
C LYS A 61 -15.85 15.09 -0.35
N ASN A 62 -16.00 15.15 0.98
CA ASN A 62 -15.18 15.99 1.85
C ASN A 62 -13.80 15.38 2.14
N THR A 63 -13.65 14.07 2.06
CA THR A 63 -12.41 13.35 2.39
C THR A 63 -11.74 12.75 1.17
N MET A 64 -12.24 13.03 -0.04
CA MET A 64 -11.77 12.42 -1.28
C MET A 64 -10.26 12.60 -1.48
N ILE A 65 -9.76 13.83 -1.29
CA ILE A 65 -8.34 14.16 -1.48
C ILE A 65 -7.49 13.42 -0.44
N ALA A 66 -7.94 13.40 0.83
CA ALA A 66 -7.26 12.67 1.89
C ALA A 66 -7.21 11.16 1.60
N GLY A 67 -8.31 10.59 1.09
CA GLY A 67 -8.35 9.18 0.67
C GLY A 67 -7.34 8.87 -0.44
N LEU A 68 -7.26 9.73 -1.47
CA LEU A 68 -6.31 9.55 -2.58
C LEU A 68 -4.85 9.61 -2.10
N ILE A 69 -4.55 10.53 -1.18
CA ILE A 69 -3.21 10.66 -0.58
C ILE A 69 -2.91 9.41 0.26
N LEU A 70 -3.85 8.97 1.10
CA LEU A 70 -3.66 7.85 2.01
C LEU A 70 -3.41 6.54 1.25
N THR A 71 -4.12 6.30 0.14
CA THR A 71 -3.88 5.11 -0.70
C THR A 71 -2.56 5.18 -1.46
N ALA A 72 -2.08 6.38 -1.81
CA ALA A 72 -0.83 6.57 -2.56
C ALA A 72 0.42 6.61 -1.67
N LEU A 73 0.27 6.90 -0.37
CA LEU A 73 1.38 7.16 0.54
C LEU A 73 2.38 6.01 0.60
N PHE A 74 1.92 4.81 0.92
CA PHE A 74 2.78 3.63 1.06
C PHE A 74 3.47 3.22 -0.26
N PRO A 75 2.76 3.06 -1.40
CA PRO A 75 3.42 2.69 -2.64
C PRO A 75 4.40 3.77 -3.12
N MET A 76 4.14 5.05 -2.89
CA MET A 76 5.10 6.12 -3.17
C MET A 76 6.37 5.99 -2.33
N LEU A 77 6.24 5.77 -1.02
CA LEU A 77 7.40 5.56 -0.13
C LEU A 77 8.22 4.35 -0.58
N PHE A 78 7.57 3.27 -0.97
CA PHE A 78 8.25 2.08 -1.49
C PHE A 78 9.02 2.39 -2.79
N ILE A 79 8.37 3.00 -3.78
CA ILE A 79 9.00 3.35 -5.07
C ILE A 79 10.20 4.28 -4.85
N VAL A 80 10.07 5.32 -4.03
CA VAL A 80 11.15 6.26 -3.74
C VAL A 80 12.34 5.54 -3.11
N ASN A 81 12.12 4.64 -2.15
CA ASN A 81 13.20 3.87 -1.55
C ASN A 81 13.90 2.97 -2.57
N VAL A 82 13.14 2.27 -3.43
CA VAL A 82 13.71 1.44 -4.49
C VAL A 82 14.56 2.29 -5.45
N LEU A 83 14.05 3.45 -5.88
CA LEU A 83 14.78 4.36 -6.76
C LEU A 83 16.10 4.85 -6.11
N ILE A 84 16.07 5.22 -4.83
CA ILE A 84 17.28 5.65 -4.10
C ILE A 84 18.32 4.52 -4.05
N VAL A 85 17.89 3.28 -3.86
CA VAL A 85 18.79 2.12 -3.80
C VAL A 85 19.36 1.79 -5.18
N VAL A 86 18.56 1.89 -6.24
CA VAL A 86 18.98 1.54 -7.61
C VAL A 86 19.86 2.62 -8.25
N LEU A 87 19.65 3.90 -7.90
CA LEU A 87 20.41 5.03 -8.45
C LEU A 87 21.70 5.34 -7.68
N LYS A 88 21.91 4.68 -6.54
CA LYS A 88 23.18 4.70 -5.81
C LYS A 88 24.19 3.77 -6.48
#